data_AF-A0A8S3ZXP0-F1
#
_entry.id   AF-A0A8S3ZXP0-F1
#
_cell.length_a   1.000
_cell.length_b   1.000
_cell.length_c   1.000
_cell.angle_alpha   90.00
_cell.angle_beta   90.00
_cell.angle_gamma   90.00
#
_symmetry.space_group_name_H-M   'P 1'
#
loop_
_entity.id
_entity.type
_entity.pdbx_description
1 polymer ?
#
loop_
_entity_poly.entity_id
_entity_poly.type
_entity_poly.pdbx_seq_one_letter_code
_entity_poly.pdbx_strand_id
1 'polypeptide(L)'
;MPASLWILVVTCLLLTNPLSSRRRRRHSTCVTHPRLRDKWNFLDDDPRVYVRIRAHHVVYKQGSTKVVKYACVENKGNIYLLRKRKYKDSEDGVVCLGFSFIADHPRAEYLVLRLIEAGEGAHLLSPVMKSPESHLSIDMTCDLEGQPADDRHAHTTTAFIRRALPGCKFPPEIQGRWNFTYQHARMLEIWQSNATLHLMSGQDVRFFCDKRDGHVFVFRAKAFVSKDEDAIMCAEFSPMPEDPFYSFQVSRHNSGNLLDGQLRSVSRSKPVYVHVDCDWIGSPARPEFLYP
;
A
#
# COMPACT_ATOMS: atom_id res chain seq x y z
N MET A 1 4.34 -68.09 29.45
CA MET A 1 3.19 -67.27 28.98
C MET A 1 3.72 -65.90 28.62
N PRO A 2 3.49 -65.43 27.38
CA PRO A 2 4.63 -65.00 26.58
C PRO A 2 4.74 -63.48 26.47
N ALA A 3 5.99 -63.00 26.54
CA ALA A 3 6.39 -61.61 26.32
C ALA A 3 5.89 -61.02 24.98
N SER A 4 5.47 -61.88 24.05
CA SER A 4 4.87 -61.53 22.76
C SER A 4 3.60 -60.69 22.89
N LEU A 5 2.81 -60.87 23.96
CA LEU A 5 1.57 -60.11 24.15
C LEU A 5 1.84 -58.66 24.56
N TRP A 6 2.89 -58.43 25.36
CA TRP A 6 3.28 -57.09 25.81
C TRP A 6 3.86 -56.25 24.67
N ILE A 7 4.60 -56.86 23.76
CA ILE A 7 5.15 -56.19 22.57
C ILE A 7 4.03 -55.70 21.64
N LEU A 8 2.96 -56.49 21.48
CA LEU A 8 1.78 -56.12 20.69
C LEU A 8 0.98 -54.96 21.31
N VAL A 9 0.86 -54.92 22.65
CA VAL A 9 0.16 -53.82 23.34
C VAL A 9 0.96 -52.51 23.26
N VAL A 10 2.29 -52.56 23.40
CA VAL A 10 3.15 -51.38 23.28
C VAL A 10 3.19 -50.85 21.83
N THR A 11 3.16 -51.73 20.82
CA THR A 11 3.09 -51.30 19.41
C THR A 11 1.73 -50.69 19.05
N CYS A 12 0.62 -51.20 19.60
CA CYS A 12 -0.71 -50.56 19.44
C CYS A 12 -0.82 -49.20 20.14
N LEU A 13 -0.18 -49.02 21.30
CA LEU A 13 -0.14 -47.73 22.01
C LEU A 13 0.75 -46.69 21.31
N LEU A 14 1.80 -47.12 20.60
CA LEU A 14 2.64 -46.22 19.80
C LEU A 14 1.99 -45.81 18.47
N LEU A 15 1.07 -46.62 17.93
CA LEU A 15 0.29 -46.30 16.71
C LEU A 15 -0.95 -45.43 16.98
N THR A 16 -1.32 -45.22 18.25
CA THR A 16 -2.45 -44.37 18.64
C THR A 16 -2.06 -42.98 19.11
N ASN A 17 -0.78 -42.59 18.98
CA ASN A 17 -0.46 -41.17 18.99
C ASN A 17 -1.04 -40.56 17.71
N PRO A 18 -2.11 -39.73 17.77
CA PRO A 18 -2.31 -38.82 16.67
C PRO A 18 -1.07 -37.96 16.69
N LEU A 19 -0.19 -38.14 15.70
CA LEU A 19 0.72 -37.09 15.30
C LEU A 19 -0.18 -35.87 15.21
N SER A 20 -0.08 -35.04 16.24
CA SER A 20 -0.66 -33.73 16.27
C SER A 20 -0.03 -33.05 15.07
N SER A 21 -0.72 -33.13 13.94
CA SER A 21 -0.52 -32.25 12.83
C SER A 21 -0.91 -30.90 13.41
N ARG A 22 0.06 -30.29 14.10
CA ARG A 22 0.21 -28.86 14.18
C ARG A 22 0.18 -28.46 12.72
N ARG A 23 -1.03 -28.20 12.20
CA ARG A 23 -1.29 -27.52 10.94
C ARG A 23 -0.37 -26.31 11.02
N ARG A 24 0.81 -26.42 10.43
CA ARG A 24 1.65 -25.28 10.10
C ARG A 24 0.68 -24.43 9.32
N ARG A 25 0.14 -23.39 9.94
CA ARG A 25 -0.58 -22.34 9.25
C ARG A 25 0.46 -21.83 8.26
N ARG A 26 0.43 -22.33 7.02
CA ARG A 26 1.16 -21.74 5.90
C ARG A 26 0.67 -20.31 5.88
N HIS A 27 1.48 -19.41 6.44
CA HIS A 27 1.25 -17.99 6.25
C HIS A 27 1.30 -17.80 4.73
N SER A 28 0.20 -17.27 4.19
CA SER A 28 0.15 -16.93 2.77
C SER A 28 1.37 -16.09 2.42
N THR A 29 2.14 -16.54 1.43
CA THR A 29 3.28 -15.81 0.89
C THR A 29 2.84 -14.68 -0.05
N CYS A 30 1.54 -14.53 -0.33
CA CYS A 30 1.06 -13.45 -1.17
C CYS A 30 1.41 -12.09 -0.55
N VAL A 31 2.02 -11.23 -1.37
CA VAL A 31 2.30 -9.84 -1.03
C VAL A 31 1.73 -8.92 -2.10
N THR A 32 0.92 -7.95 -1.69
CA THR A 32 0.43 -6.89 -2.58
C THR A 32 1.56 -5.97 -3.03
N HIS A 33 1.47 -5.50 -4.27
CA HIS A 33 2.48 -4.61 -4.84
C HIS A 33 2.59 -3.33 -3.99
N PRO A 34 3.80 -2.87 -3.62
CA PRO A 34 4.00 -1.67 -2.79
C PRO A 34 3.20 -0.45 -3.23
N ARG A 35 3.17 -0.17 -4.54
CA ARG A 35 2.38 0.92 -5.15
C ARG A 35 0.90 0.92 -4.79
N LEU A 36 0.30 -0.26 -4.64
CA LEU A 36 -1.11 -0.39 -4.27
C LEU A 36 -1.34 -0.24 -2.78
N ARG A 37 -0.33 -0.27 -1.92
CA ARG A 37 -0.52 -0.17 -0.47
C ARG A 37 -1.03 1.22 -0.10
N ASP A 38 -1.75 1.28 1.01
CA ASP A 38 -2.40 2.45 1.63
C ASP A 38 -3.93 2.54 1.41
N LYS A 39 -4.53 3.68 1.76
CA LYS A 39 -5.97 3.97 1.72
C LYS A 39 -6.38 4.55 0.36
N TRP A 40 -7.40 3.92 -0.22
CA TRP A 40 -8.00 4.24 -1.51
C TRP A 40 -9.48 4.50 -1.33
N ASN A 41 -9.97 5.62 -1.87
CA ASN A 41 -11.38 5.91 -1.94
C ASN A 41 -11.87 5.56 -3.35
N PHE A 42 -13.09 5.03 -3.45
CA PHE A 42 -13.79 4.93 -4.72
C PHE A 42 -14.22 6.33 -5.17
N LEU A 43 -14.16 6.61 -6.48
CA LEU A 43 -14.46 7.95 -6.98
C LEU A 43 -15.93 8.35 -6.84
N ASP A 44 -16.82 7.38 -7.01
CA ASP A 44 -18.27 7.58 -7.08
C ASP A 44 -18.98 7.31 -5.75
N ASP A 45 -18.24 6.89 -4.71
CA ASP A 45 -18.78 6.62 -3.37
C ASP A 45 -18.43 7.72 -2.35
N ASP A 46 -19.10 7.66 -1.19
CA ASP A 46 -18.77 8.47 -0.02
C ASP A 46 -17.31 8.23 0.44
N PRO A 47 -16.53 9.27 0.82
CA PRO A 47 -15.15 9.13 1.33
C PRO A 47 -14.96 8.22 2.57
N ARG A 48 -16.05 7.90 3.27
CA ARG A 48 -16.10 6.93 4.37
C ARG A 48 -16.13 5.49 3.87
N VAL A 49 -16.40 5.27 2.58
CA VAL A 49 -16.26 4.01 1.85
C VAL A 49 -14.87 3.96 1.24
N TYR A 50 -14.04 3.04 1.70
CA TYR A 50 -12.66 2.95 1.25
C TYR A 50 -12.09 1.54 1.34
N VAL A 51 -10.99 1.36 0.62
CA VAL A 51 -10.16 0.17 0.67
C VAL A 51 -8.81 0.54 1.25
N ARG A 52 -8.34 -0.22 2.23
CA ARG A 52 -6.96 -0.13 2.70
C ARG A 52 -6.20 -1.37 2.33
N ILE A 53 -5.25 -1.22 1.42
CA ILE A 53 -4.40 -2.31 0.94
C ILE A 53 -3.12 -2.33 1.79
N ARG A 54 -2.80 -3.51 2.32
CA ARG A 54 -1.59 -3.81 3.09
C ARG A 54 -0.85 -4.95 2.42
N ALA A 55 0.39 -5.21 2.84
CA ALA A 55 1.24 -6.26 2.30
C ALA A 55 0.49 -7.60 2.14
N HIS A 56 -0.18 -8.10 3.17
CA HIS A 56 -0.81 -9.44 3.13
C HIS A 56 -2.33 -9.45 3.23
N HIS A 57 -2.98 -8.27 3.22
CA HIS A 57 -4.43 -8.20 3.38
C HIS A 57 -5.00 -6.90 2.82
N VAL A 58 -6.29 -6.95 2.49
CA VAL A 58 -7.08 -5.82 2.01
C VAL A 58 -8.24 -5.62 2.97
N VAL A 59 -8.40 -4.39 3.46
CA VAL A 59 -9.50 -4.01 4.35
C VAL A 59 -10.49 -3.16 3.58
N TYR A 60 -11.71 -3.66 3.42
CA TYR A 60 -12.85 -2.88 2.97
C TYR A 60 -13.54 -2.26 4.19
N LYS A 61 -13.85 -0.96 4.12
CA LYS A 61 -14.67 -0.28 5.12
C LYS A 61 -15.77 0.49 4.42
N GLN A 62 -17.00 0.32 4.91
CA GLN A 62 -18.18 1.06 4.49
C GLN A 62 -18.77 1.74 5.73
N GLY A 63 -18.51 3.04 5.90
CA GLY A 63 -18.96 3.79 7.07
C GLY A 63 -18.31 3.33 8.39
N SER A 64 -19.00 3.52 9.52
CA SER A 64 -18.54 3.05 10.84
C SER A 64 -18.91 1.59 11.14
N THR A 65 -19.85 1.03 10.37
CA THR A 65 -20.56 -0.21 10.74
C THR A 65 -20.00 -1.46 10.09
N LYS A 66 -19.52 -1.40 8.84
CA LYS A 66 -19.06 -2.59 8.11
C LYS A 66 -17.57 -2.53 7.82
N VAL A 67 -16.82 -3.46 8.41
CA VAL A 67 -15.40 -3.68 8.14
C VAL A 67 -15.17 -5.12 7.74
N VAL A 68 -14.59 -5.31 6.55
CA VAL A 68 -14.26 -6.63 6.03
C VAL A 68 -12.78 -6.71 5.73
N LYS A 69 -12.09 -7.67 6.35
CA LYS A 69 -10.66 -7.90 6.15
C LYS A 69 -10.46 -9.20 5.38
N TYR A 70 -9.94 -9.10 4.16
CA TYR A 70 -9.55 -10.22 3.33
C TYR A 70 -8.04 -10.44 3.42
N ALA A 71 -7.60 -11.68 3.66
CA ALA A 71 -6.20 -12.05 3.49
C ALA A 71 -5.91 -12.22 2.00
N CYS A 72 -4.74 -11.79 1.53
CA CYS A 72 -4.30 -12.19 0.20
C CYS A 72 -3.90 -13.67 0.22
N VAL A 73 -4.43 -14.45 -0.72
CA VAL A 73 -4.13 -15.87 -0.88
C VAL A 73 -3.08 -16.06 -1.95
N GLU A 74 -3.22 -15.37 -3.08
CA GLU A 74 -2.35 -15.48 -4.23
C GLU A 74 -2.32 -14.16 -5.00
N ASN A 75 -1.20 -13.88 -5.66
CA ASN A 75 -1.06 -12.77 -6.59
C ASN A 75 -0.37 -13.22 -7.88
N LYS A 76 -0.85 -12.73 -9.02
CA LYS A 76 -0.28 -12.96 -10.35
C LYS A 76 -0.27 -11.62 -11.09
N GLY A 77 0.91 -11.02 -11.21
CA GLY A 77 1.05 -9.65 -11.73
C GLY A 77 0.26 -8.64 -10.88
N ASN A 78 -0.76 -8.03 -11.51
CA ASN A 78 -1.66 -7.05 -10.92
C ASN A 78 -3.00 -7.64 -10.43
N ILE A 79 -3.14 -8.97 -10.44
CA ILE A 79 -4.35 -9.69 -10.02
C ILE A 79 -4.12 -10.30 -8.63
N TYR A 80 -5.10 -10.14 -7.75
CA TYR A 80 -5.06 -10.60 -6.37
C TYR A 80 -6.30 -11.41 -6.02
N LEU A 81 -6.06 -12.64 -5.55
CA LEU A 81 -7.09 -13.48 -4.95
C LEU A 81 -7.12 -13.26 -3.45
N LEU A 82 -8.26 -12.80 -2.94
CA LEU A 82 -8.42 -12.45 -1.54
C LEU A 82 -9.51 -13.31 -0.89
N ARG A 83 -9.27 -13.73 0.35
CA ARG A 83 -10.17 -14.60 1.11
C ARG A 83 -10.39 -14.07 2.51
N LYS A 84 -11.65 -14.04 2.94
CA LYS A 84 -12.03 -13.91 4.34
C LYS A 84 -12.61 -15.23 4.80
N ARG A 85 -11.94 -15.86 5.77
CA ARG A 85 -12.46 -17.08 6.41
C ARG A 85 -13.68 -16.78 7.24
N LYS A 86 -14.65 -17.70 7.29
CA LYS A 86 -15.89 -17.58 8.06
C LYS A 86 -16.58 -16.24 7.76
N TYR A 87 -16.82 -15.98 6.48
CA TYR A 87 -17.52 -14.77 6.06
C TYR A 87 -19.00 -14.84 6.48
N LYS A 88 -19.62 -15.99 6.26
CA LYS A 88 -20.92 -16.40 6.82
C LYS A 88 -20.75 -17.78 7.40
N ASP A 89 -21.00 -17.95 8.70
CA ASP A 89 -20.99 -19.25 9.40
C ASP A 89 -19.87 -20.21 8.98
N SER A 90 -20.19 -21.12 8.05
CA SER A 90 -19.34 -22.20 7.52
C SER A 90 -18.73 -21.93 6.14
N GLU A 91 -18.92 -20.76 5.56
CA GLU A 91 -18.42 -20.40 4.23
C GLU A 91 -17.38 -19.30 4.27
N ASP A 92 -16.44 -19.39 3.33
CA ASP A 92 -15.39 -18.40 3.14
C ASP A 92 -15.79 -17.45 2.01
N GLY A 93 -15.56 -16.17 2.24
CA GLY A 93 -15.83 -15.13 1.25
C GLY A 93 -14.59 -14.88 0.39
N VAL A 94 -14.71 -15.05 -0.91
CA VAL A 94 -13.62 -14.91 -1.88
C VAL A 94 -13.92 -13.76 -2.85
N VAL A 95 -12.89 -12.98 -3.16
CA VAL A 95 -12.92 -11.95 -4.21
C VAL A 95 -11.64 -12.04 -5.04
N CYS A 96 -11.76 -11.81 -6.35
CA CYS A 96 -10.62 -11.67 -7.24
C CYS A 96 -10.62 -10.27 -7.86
N LEU A 97 -9.51 -9.54 -7.70
CA LEU A 97 -9.38 -8.15 -8.11
C LEU A 97 -8.15 -7.95 -8.99
N GLY A 98 -8.33 -7.35 -10.16
CA GLY A 98 -7.27 -6.82 -11.01
C GLY A 98 -7.12 -5.31 -10.83
N PHE A 99 -5.88 -4.80 -10.86
CA PHE A 99 -5.59 -3.37 -10.76
C PHE A 99 -4.87 -2.87 -12.02
N SER A 100 -5.51 -1.98 -12.78
CA SER A 100 -4.91 -1.35 -13.96
C SER A 100 -4.60 0.12 -13.67
N PHE A 101 -3.34 0.53 -13.88
CA PHE A 101 -2.95 1.92 -13.72
C PHE A 101 -3.49 2.76 -14.89
N ILE A 102 -4.00 3.96 -14.61
CA ILE A 102 -4.61 4.85 -15.61
C ILE A 102 -3.98 6.24 -15.51
N ALA A 103 -3.11 6.57 -16.46
CA ALA A 103 -2.41 7.86 -16.48
C ALA A 103 -3.34 9.03 -16.87
N ASP A 104 -4.30 8.77 -17.76
CA ASP A 104 -5.08 9.82 -18.43
C ASP A 104 -6.41 10.15 -17.73
N HIS A 105 -6.71 9.53 -16.59
CA HIS A 105 -7.95 9.81 -15.86
C HIS A 105 -7.78 11.03 -14.93
N PRO A 106 -8.66 12.05 -14.98
CA PRO A 106 -8.46 13.34 -14.30
C PRO A 106 -8.44 13.25 -12.77
N ARG A 107 -8.98 12.16 -12.20
CA ARG A 107 -9.18 12.02 -10.75
C ARG A 107 -8.77 10.67 -10.15
N ALA A 108 -8.49 9.66 -10.98
CA ALA A 108 -8.26 8.28 -10.52
C ALA A 108 -6.81 7.90 -10.76
N GLU A 109 -6.27 7.01 -9.94
CA GLU A 109 -4.93 6.44 -10.17
C GLU A 109 -5.02 5.00 -10.73
N TYR A 110 -6.08 4.26 -10.35
CA TYR A 110 -6.28 2.88 -10.78
C TYR A 110 -7.73 2.62 -11.15
N LEU A 111 -7.92 1.80 -12.18
CA LEU A 111 -9.14 1.06 -12.45
C LEU A 111 -9.02 -0.30 -11.75
N VAL A 112 -10.01 -0.64 -10.92
CA VAL A 112 -10.10 -1.95 -10.28
C VAL A 112 -11.16 -2.77 -11.00
N LEU A 113 -10.76 -3.96 -11.44
CA LEU A 113 -11.60 -4.93 -12.13
C LEU A 113 -11.94 -6.05 -11.16
N ARG A 114 -13.23 -6.37 -11.02
CA ARG A 114 -13.65 -7.62 -10.40
C ARG A 114 -13.55 -8.73 -11.44
N LEU A 115 -12.71 -9.72 -11.15
CA LEU A 115 -12.42 -10.85 -12.04
C LEU A 115 -13.01 -12.14 -11.47
N ILE A 116 -14.21 -12.07 -10.94
CA ILE A 116 -14.96 -13.21 -10.41
C ILE A 116 -16.44 -12.84 -10.48
N GLU A 117 -17.31 -13.84 -10.65
CA GLU A 117 -18.76 -13.72 -10.63
C GLU A 117 -19.29 -12.76 -9.54
N ALA A 118 -20.44 -12.12 -9.82
CA ALA A 118 -21.09 -11.20 -8.89
C ALA A 118 -21.38 -11.93 -7.58
N GLY A 119 -20.88 -11.35 -6.47
CA GLY A 119 -21.06 -11.92 -5.14
C GLY A 119 -22.43 -11.57 -4.57
N GLU A 120 -22.61 -11.83 -3.28
CA GLU A 120 -23.81 -11.33 -2.59
C GLU A 120 -23.76 -9.80 -2.45
N GLY A 121 -24.31 -9.10 -3.43
CA GLY A 121 -24.45 -7.64 -3.51
C GLY A 121 -23.76 -7.02 -4.74
N ALA A 122 -24.09 -5.76 -5.02
CA ALA A 122 -23.63 -5.04 -6.20
C ALA A 122 -22.25 -4.36 -6.04
N HIS A 123 -21.63 -4.44 -4.87
CA HIS A 123 -20.37 -3.74 -4.61
C HIS A 123 -19.17 -4.55 -5.11
N LEU A 124 -18.14 -3.88 -5.64
CA LEU A 124 -16.91 -4.50 -6.16
C LEU A 124 -16.29 -5.55 -5.21
N LEU A 125 -16.39 -5.31 -3.90
CA LEU A 125 -15.83 -6.15 -2.83
C LEU A 125 -16.82 -7.12 -2.19
N SER A 126 -18.05 -7.25 -2.69
CA SER A 126 -18.98 -8.29 -2.23
C SER A 126 -18.42 -9.67 -2.56
N PRO A 127 -18.20 -10.58 -1.61
CA PRO A 127 -17.54 -11.85 -1.92
C PRO A 127 -18.49 -12.86 -2.56
N VAL A 128 -17.89 -13.82 -3.26
CA VAL A 128 -18.49 -15.09 -3.62
C VAL A 128 -18.24 -16.08 -2.48
N MET A 129 -19.25 -16.85 -2.10
CA MET A 129 -19.09 -17.86 -1.05
C MET A 129 -18.47 -19.13 -1.63
N LYS A 130 -17.46 -19.67 -0.95
CA LYS A 130 -16.83 -20.96 -1.27
C LYS A 130 -16.65 -21.77 0.01
N SER A 131 -16.64 -23.10 -0.12
CA SER A 131 -16.39 -23.99 1.02
C SER A 131 -14.98 -23.74 1.60
N PRO A 132 -14.78 -23.88 2.93
CA PRO A 132 -13.47 -23.73 3.56
C PRO A 132 -12.41 -24.71 3.06
N GLU A 133 -12.82 -25.90 2.61
CA GLU A 133 -11.91 -26.91 2.05
C GLU A 133 -11.52 -26.64 0.59
N SER A 134 -12.18 -25.71 -0.08
CA SER A 134 -11.91 -25.40 -1.49
C SER A 134 -10.44 -25.00 -1.71
N HIS A 135 -9.83 -25.64 -2.72
CA HIS A 135 -8.55 -25.22 -3.26
C HIS A 135 -8.78 -23.99 -4.14
N LEU A 136 -8.25 -22.86 -3.68
CA LEU A 136 -8.37 -21.58 -4.36
C LEU A 136 -7.04 -21.23 -5.03
N SER A 137 -7.09 -21.00 -6.33
CA SER A 137 -6.01 -20.35 -7.10
C SER A 137 -6.59 -19.34 -8.07
N ILE A 138 -5.77 -18.37 -8.51
CA ILE A 138 -6.18 -17.35 -9.48
C ILE A 138 -6.68 -18.01 -10.76
N ASP A 139 -5.95 -18.99 -11.28
CA ASP A 139 -6.29 -19.65 -12.55
C ASP A 139 -7.58 -20.49 -12.47
N MET A 140 -8.01 -20.90 -11.28
CA MET A 140 -9.24 -21.67 -11.07
C MET A 140 -10.44 -20.83 -10.61
N THR A 141 -10.17 -19.70 -9.96
CA THR A 141 -11.21 -18.94 -9.23
C THR A 141 -11.53 -17.62 -9.90
N CYS A 142 -10.59 -17.07 -10.69
CA CYS A 142 -10.78 -15.79 -11.35
C CYS A 142 -11.20 -16.00 -12.81
N ASP A 143 -12.11 -15.16 -13.27
CA ASP A 143 -12.59 -15.12 -14.65
C ASP A 143 -11.58 -14.35 -15.51
N LEU A 144 -10.48 -15.03 -15.89
CA LEU A 144 -9.45 -14.50 -16.79
C LEU A 144 -9.84 -14.87 -18.22
N GLU A 145 -10.23 -13.90 -19.06
CA GLU A 145 -10.79 -14.16 -20.39
C GLU A 145 -9.95 -15.14 -21.25
N GLY A 146 -10.65 -16.11 -21.86
CA GLY A 146 -10.09 -17.17 -22.69
C GLY A 146 -11.02 -18.38 -22.92
N GLN A 147 -12.10 -18.53 -22.14
CA GLN A 147 -13.21 -19.44 -22.49
C GLN A 147 -14.41 -18.60 -22.94
N PRO A 148 -14.90 -18.78 -24.17
CA PRO A 148 -16.14 -18.14 -24.62
C PRO A 148 -17.29 -18.83 -23.89
N ALA A 149 -17.66 -18.31 -22.72
CA ALA A 149 -19.01 -18.52 -22.23
C ALA A 149 -19.92 -17.68 -23.13
N ASP A 150 -20.91 -18.33 -23.72
CA ASP A 150 -22.00 -17.78 -24.53
C ASP A 150 -22.35 -16.32 -24.20
N ASP A 151 -22.74 -15.56 -25.24
CA ASP A 151 -23.13 -14.14 -25.35
C ASP A 151 -24.15 -13.58 -24.31
N ARG A 152 -24.09 -14.00 -23.06
CA ARG A 152 -24.98 -13.64 -21.96
C ARG A 152 -24.16 -13.68 -20.67
N HIS A 153 -23.39 -12.61 -20.44
CA HIS A 153 -23.32 -11.85 -19.18
C HIS A 153 -21.95 -11.17 -18.98
N ALA A 154 -21.89 -9.90 -19.38
CA ALA A 154 -20.88 -8.96 -18.92
C ALA A 154 -21.04 -8.69 -17.41
N HIS A 155 -20.42 -9.52 -16.56
CA HIS A 155 -20.44 -9.35 -15.10
C HIS A 155 -19.21 -8.62 -14.54
N THR A 156 -18.35 -8.08 -15.41
CA THR A 156 -17.16 -7.32 -15.00
C THR A 156 -17.58 -6.03 -14.30
N THR A 157 -17.65 -6.07 -12.97
CA THR A 157 -17.86 -4.88 -12.15
C THR A 157 -16.54 -4.13 -12.04
N THR A 158 -16.54 -2.85 -12.39
CA THR A 158 -15.34 -2.02 -12.36
C THR A 158 -15.52 -0.83 -11.43
N ALA A 159 -14.44 -0.37 -10.80
CA ALA A 159 -14.47 0.87 -10.05
C ALA A 159 -13.18 1.67 -10.22
N PHE A 160 -13.31 2.99 -10.33
CA PHE A 160 -12.17 3.89 -10.29
C PHE A 160 -11.82 4.23 -8.85
N ILE A 161 -10.55 4.04 -8.49
CA ILE A 161 -10.04 4.39 -7.17
C ILE A 161 -9.00 5.48 -7.26
N ARG A 162 -9.00 6.33 -6.23
CA ARG A 162 -7.95 7.32 -5.99
C ARG A 162 -7.41 7.17 -4.59
N ARG A 163 -6.14 7.52 -4.40
CA ARG A 163 -5.58 7.60 -3.07
C ARG A 163 -6.31 8.69 -2.27
N ALA A 164 -6.54 8.46 -0.98
CA ALA A 164 -7.15 9.49 -0.14
C ALA A 164 -6.19 10.71 0.00
N LEU A 165 -6.65 11.92 -0.35
CA LEU A 165 -5.91 13.19 -0.26
C LEU A 165 -5.80 13.74 1.18
N PRO A 166 -4.71 14.48 1.49
CA PRO A 166 -3.40 13.95 1.87
C PRO A 166 -3.44 13.44 3.33
N GLY A 167 -2.60 12.49 3.72
CA GLY A 167 -1.40 12.11 3.03
C GLY A 167 -0.66 11.06 3.85
N CYS A 168 0.50 10.68 3.35
CA CYS A 168 1.38 9.82 4.11
C CYS A 168 1.63 10.40 5.51
N LYS A 169 1.92 9.51 6.47
CA LYS A 169 2.41 9.91 7.77
C LYS A 169 3.92 9.72 7.81
N PHE A 170 4.61 10.74 8.29
CA PHE A 170 6.01 10.60 8.65
C PHE A 170 6.08 9.64 9.86
N PRO A 171 6.97 8.65 9.84
CA PRO A 171 7.11 7.72 10.93
C PRO A 171 7.71 8.45 12.16
N PRO A 172 7.38 8.06 13.40
CA PRO A 172 7.75 8.81 14.61
C PRO A 172 9.24 9.10 14.75
N GLU A 173 10.09 8.24 14.20
CA GLU A 173 11.55 8.31 14.30
C GLU A 173 12.15 9.54 13.62
N ILE A 174 11.49 10.06 12.56
CA ILE A 174 11.95 11.27 11.86
C ILE A 174 11.18 12.53 12.28
N GLN A 175 10.15 12.41 13.13
CA GLN A 175 9.38 13.56 13.58
C GLN A 175 10.19 14.37 14.59
N GLY A 176 10.20 15.68 14.45
CA GLY A 176 10.97 16.57 15.31
C GLY A 176 11.46 17.81 14.57
N ARG A 177 12.25 18.60 15.28
CA ARG A 177 13.00 19.73 14.72
C ARG A 177 14.42 19.26 14.50
N TRP A 178 14.90 19.42 13.28
CA TRP A 178 16.22 18.99 12.88
C TRP A 178 16.98 20.16 12.29
N ASN A 179 18.19 20.40 12.77
CA ASN A 179 19.13 21.20 12.01
C ASN A 179 19.44 20.49 10.69
N PHE A 180 19.62 21.26 9.62
CA PHE A 180 19.71 20.72 8.28
C PHE A 180 20.94 21.27 7.59
N THR A 181 21.81 20.40 7.06
CA THR A 181 23.06 20.84 6.39
C THR A 181 22.85 21.40 4.98
N TYR A 182 21.59 21.52 4.53
CA TYR A 182 21.24 22.15 3.27
C TYR A 182 21.51 23.66 3.32
N GLN A 183 22.36 24.16 2.42
CA GLN A 183 22.91 25.52 2.47
C GLN A 183 21.87 26.66 2.51
N HIS A 184 20.66 26.44 2.00
CA HIS A 184 19.59 27.46 1.98
C HIS A 184 18.59 27.34 3.13
N ALA A 185 18.73 26.33 3.99
CA ALA A 185 17.85 26.13 5.13
C ALA A 185 18.63 25.96 6.43
N ARG A 186 18.12 26.59 7.50
CA ARG A 186 18.67 26.39 8.85
C ARG A 186 18.18 25.08 9.48
N MET A 187 16.93 24.72 9.19
CA MET A 187 16.19 23.71 9.94
C MET A 187 15.08 23.12 9.08
N LEU A 188 14.81 21.83 9.30
CA LEU A 188 13.63 21.13 8.82
C LEU A 188 12.82 20.65 10.03
N GLU A 189 11.59 21.12 10.15
CA GLU A 189 10.63 20.67 11.16
C GLU A 189 9.68 19.65 10.53
N ILE A 190 9.61 18.43 11.05
CA ILE A 190 8.78 17.34 10.52
C ILE A 190 7.75 16.94 11.58
N TRP A 191 6.48 17.06 11.23
CA TRP A 191 5.36 16.61 12.07
C TRP A 191 4.72 15.36 11.48
N GLN A 192 3.55 14.95 11.97
CA GLN A 192 2.91 13.71 11.51
C GLN A 192 2.53 13.74 10.02
N SER A 193 2.06 14.88 9.47
CA SER A 193 1.51 14.97 8.11
C SER A 193 2.02 16.17 7.30
N ASN A 194 2.81 17.04 7.91
CA ASN A 194 3.39 18.21 7.27
C ASN A 194 4.86 18.37 7.71
N ALA A 195 5.60 19.16 6.96
CA ALA A 195 6.96 19.57 7.30
C ALA A 195 7.15 21.04 6.94
N THR A 196 8.02 21.74 7.66
CA THR A 196 8.35 23.13 7.42
C THR A 196 9.86 23.25 7.22
N LEU A 197 10.27 23.75 6.06
CA LEU A 197 11.66 24.11 5.81
C LEU A 197 11.85 25.57 6.17
N HIS A 198 12.67 25.83 7.18
CA HIS A 198 13.01 27.19 7.60
C HIS A 198 14.23 27.65 6.81
N LEU A 199 14.04 28.62 5.92
CA LEU A 199 15.11 29.12 5.07
C LEU A 199 16.06 30.04 5.85
N MET A 200 17.30 30.14 5.37
CA MET A 200 18.30 31.08 5.90
C MET A 200 17.86 32.54 5.76
N SER A 201 16.96 32.83 4.81
CA SER A 201 16.33 34.16 4.63
C SER A 201 15.31 34.53 5.71
N GLY A 202 14.95 33.60 6.60
CA GLY A 202 13.89 33.77 7.59
C GLY A 202 12.47 33.45 7.08
N GLN A 203 12.33 33.07 5.81
CA GLN A 203 11.07 32.59 5.26
C GLN A 203 10.83 31.10 5.56
N ASP A 204 9.56 30.71 5.64
CA ASP A 204 9.15 29.33 5.90
C ASP A 204 8.45 28.73 4.69
N VAL A 205 8.89 27.55 4.26
CA VAL A 205 8.21 26.76 3.23
C VAL A 205 7.48 25.61 3.88
N ARG A 206 6.15 25.62 3.81
CA ARG A 206 5.29 24.58 4.39
C ARG A 206 4.95 23.53 3.34
N PHE A 207 5.26 22.28 3.68
CA PHE A 207 4.99 21.10 2.87
C PHE A 207 3.93 20.22 3.53
N PHE A 208 3.08 19.62 2.71
CA PHE A 208 2.26 18.48 3.12
C PHE A 208 2.91 17.19 2.62
N CYS A 209 2.85 16.12 3.41
CA CYS A 209 3.22 14.77 2.95
C CYS A 209 2.20 14.35 1.89
N ASP A 210 2.52 14.48 0.62
CA ASP A 210 1.59 14.16 -0.47
C ASP A 210 1.51 12.64 -0.65
N LYS A 211 2.67 11.98 -0.83
CA LYS A 211 2.80 10.52 -1.01
C LYS A 211 4.07 9.95 -0.39
N ARG A 212 4.05 8.64 -0.11
CA ARG A 212 5.21 7.88 0.40
C ARG A 212 5.29 6.53 -0.33
N ASP A 213 6.51 6.13 -0.68
CA ASP A 213 6.83 4.77 -1.10
C ASP A 213 8.09 4.30 -0.35
N GLY A 214 7.96 3.32 0.53
CA GLY A 214 9.07 2.87 1.38
C GLY A 214 9.62 3.99 2.28
N HIS A 215 10.87 4.40 2.04
CA HIS A 215 11.56 5.50 2.74
C HIS A 215 11.56 6.81 1.95
N VAL A 216 10.98 6.83 0.75
CA VAL A 216 10.89 8.00 -0.11
C VAL A 216 9.56 8.72 0.12
N PHE A 217 9.63 10.03 0.33
CA PHE A 217 8.50 10.91 0.58
C PHE A 217 8.41 11.98 -0.50
N VAL A 218 7.19 12.27 -0.93
CA VAL A 218 6.84 13.41 -1.78
C VAL A 218 6.22 14.46 -0.87
N PHE A 219 6.93 15.56 -0.71
CA PHE A 219 6.47 16.77 -0.05
C PHE A 219 5.86 17.69 -1.10
N ARG A 220 4.71 18.29 -0.83
CA ARG A 220 4.09 19.29 -1.71
C ARG A 220 3.84 20.59 -0.96
N ALA A 221 4.44 21.68 -1.43
CA ALA A 221 4.15 23.05 -1.02
C ALA A 221 3.12 23.65 -1.98
N LYS A 222 1.95 24.03 -1.45
CA LYS A 222 0.84 24.51 -2.27
C LYS A 222 1.00 25.99 -2.61
N ALA A 223 0.69 26.36 -3.85
CA ALA A 223 0.77 27.72 -4.36
C ALA A 223 2.11 28.42 -4.03
N PHE A 224 3.21 27.66 -4.13
CA PHE A 224 4.55 28.13 -3.79
C PHE A 224 5.15 28.99 -4.90
N VAL A 225 4.97 28.58 -6.16
CA VAL A 225 5.52 29.29 -7.33
C VAL A 225 4.55 30.36 -7.81
N SER A 226 3.28 29.98 -7.95
CA SER A 226 2.19 30.88 -8.35
C SER A 226 0.85 30.36 -7.82
N LYS A 227 -0.27 31.00 -8.17
CA LYS A 227 -1.61 30.53 -7.76
C LYS A 227 -1.97 29.16 -8.36
N ASP A 228 -1.37 28.83 -9.51
CA ASP A 228 -1.68 27.65 -10.31
C ASP A 228 -0.56 26.59 -10.28
N GLU A 229 0.56 26.91 -9.61
CA GLU A 229 1.73 26.04 -9.50
C GLU A 229 2.12 25.78 -8.05
N ASP A 230 2.18 24.49 -7.73
CA ASP A 230 2.73 23.97 -6.49
C ASP A 230 4.24 23.67 -6.68
N ALA A 231 4.95 23.41 -5.59
CA ALA A 231 6.30 22.86 -5.64
C ALA A 231 6.37 21.52 -4.91
N ILE A 232 7.16 20.58 -5.43
CA ILE A 232 7.40 19.29 -4.80
C ILE A 232 8.87 19.05 -4.47
N MET A 233 9.10 18.32 -3.37
CA MET A 233 10.39 17.75 -3.00
C MET A 233 10.22 16.24 -2.90
N CYS A 234 11.11 15.48 -3.54
CA CYS A 234 11.20 14.04 -3.34
C CYS A 234 12.43 13.76 -2.47
N ALA A 235 12.23 13.27 -1.25
CA ALA A 235 13.34 13.01 -0.34
C ALA A 235 13.21 11.67 0.37
N GLU A 236 14.35 11.01 0.56
CA GLU A 236 14.50 9.80 1.36
C GLU A 236 15.28 10.11 2.62
N PHE A 237 14.83 9.58 3.75
CA PHE A 237 15.51 9.71 5.05
C PHE A 237 16.10 8.36 5.45
N SER A 238 17.42 8.25 5.38
CA SER A 238 18.17 7.05 5.75
C SER A 238 18.76 7.24 7.14
N PRO A 239 18.39 6.42 8.14
CA PRO A 239 18.93 6.53 9.50
C PRO A 239 20.42 6.19 9.52
N MET A 240 21.18 6.89 10.37
CA MET A 240 22.63 6.68 10.55
C MET A 240 22.97 6.35 12.01
N PRO A 241 22.64 5.12 12.49
CA PRO A 241 22.76 4.77 13.90
C PRO A 241 24.21 4.74 14.41
N GLU A 242 25.17 4.54 13.51
CA GLU A 242 26.60 4.45 13.83
C GLU A 242 27.32 5.82 13.75
N ASP A 243 26.64 6.88 13.28
CA ASP A 243 27.21 8.22 13.18
C ASP A 243 26.91 9.02 14.47
N PRO A 244 27.94 9.53 15.17
CA PRO A 244 27.73 10.23 16.44
C PRO A 244 27.23 11.68 16.29
N PHE A 245 27.21 12.24 15.08
CA PHE A 245 26.87 13.65 14.83
C PHE A 245 25.55 13.81 14.06
N TYR A 246 25.25 12.88 13.17
CA TYR A 246 24.12 12.99 12.25
C TYR A 246 23.11 11.85 12.46
N SER A 247 21.83 12.19 12.54
CA SER A 247 20.77 11.20 12.76
C SER A 247 20.24 10.59 11.47
N PHE A 248 20.13 11.40 10.41
CA PHE A 248 19.66 10.94 9.11
C PHE A 248 20.47 11.53 7.97
N GLN A 249 20.75 10.72 6.95
CA GLN A 249 21.12 11.20 5.62
C GLN A 249 19.83 11.44 4.82
N VAL A 250 19.73 12.62 4.23
CA VAL A 250 18.64 13.02 3.34
C VAL A 250 19.13 12.90 1.90
N SER A 251 18.50 12.01 1.14
CA SER A 251 18.78 11.84 -0.28
C SER A 251 17.67 12.47 -1.10
N ARG A 252 18.03 13.47 -1.92
CA ARG A 252 17.12 14.11 -2.87
C ARG A 252 16.94 13.23 -4.10
N HIS A 253 15.67 13.04 -4.49
CA HIS A 253 15.26 12.22 -5.62
C HIS A 253 14.53 13.03 -6.70
N ASN A 254 14.76 14.33 -6.82
CA ASN A 254 14.24 15.18 -7.89
C ASN A 254 15.27 16.21 -8.35
N SER A 255 15.25 16.53 -9.63
CA SER A 255 15.99 17.61 -10.29
C SER A 255 15.03 18.79 -10.45
N GLY A 256 15.03 19.64 -9.43
CA GLY A 256 14.20 20.82 -9.38
C GLY A 256 14.76 22.01 -10.17
N ASN A 257 13.94 23.05 -10.32
CA ASN A 257 14.32 24.36 -10.85
C ASN A 257 14.28 25.46 -9.77
N LEU A 258 14.01 25.10 -8.52
CA LEU A 258 13.83 26.01 -7.39
C LEU A 258 14.70 25.54 -6.23
N LEU A 259 15.21 26.49 -5.43
CA LEU A 259 16.08 26.24 -4.29
C LEU A 259 17.23 25.27 -4.65
N ASP A 260 18.09 25.66 -5.60
CA ASP A 260 19.22 24.82 -6.08
C ASP A 260 18.84 23.39 -6.47
N GLY A 261 17.64 23.27 -7.03
CA GLY A 261 17.08 22.01 -7.49
C GLY A 261 16.45 21.14 -6.40
N GLN A 262 16.32 21.62 -5.17
CA GLN A 262 15.61 20.93 -4.10
C GLN A 262 14.12 20.76 -4.43
N LEU A 263 13.54 21.78 -5.09
CA LEU A 263 12.12 21.85 -5.39
C LEU A 263 11.87 21.88 -6.90
N ARG A 264 10.88 21.09 -7.33
CA ARG A 264 10.40 21.06 -8.72
C ARG A 264 9.01 21.70 -8.79
N SER A 265 8.81 22.64 -9.72
CA SER A 265 7.48 23.18 -10.01
C SER A 265 6.57 22.11 -10.62
N VAL A 266 5.32 22.05 -10.18
CA VAL A 266 4.27 21.19 -10.77
C VAL A 266 2.95 21.95 -10.81
N SER A 267 2.14 21.69 -11.84
CA SER A 267 0.79 22.24 -11.91
C SER A 267 -0.03 21.78 -10.70
N ARG A 268 -0.77 22.68 -10.07
CA ARG A 268 -1.51 22.43 -8.82
C ARG A 268 -2.52 21.27 -8.92
N SER A 269 -3.12 21.09 -10.09
CA SER A 269 -4.04 19.98 -10.38
C SER A 269 -3.35 18.66 -10.71
N LYS A 270 -2.03 18.65 -10.94
CA LYS A 270 -1.30 17.46 -11.38
C LYS A 270 -1.22 16.44 -10.23
N PRO A 271 -1.67 15.19 -10.43
CA PRO A 271 -1.36 14.12 -9.51
C PRO A 271 0.14 13.82 -9.59
N VAL A 272 0.81 13.76 -8.44
CA VAL A 272 2.25 13.47 -8.35
C VAL A 272 2.42 12.03 -7.88
N TYR A 273 3.37 11.29 -8.44
CA TYR A 273 3.65 9.90 -8.12
C TYR A 273 5.15 9.70 -7.90
N VAL A 274 5.52 8.98 -6.84
CA VAL A 274 6.93 8.77 -6.49
C VAL A 274 7.72 8.16 -7.67
N HIS A 275 7.18 7.16 -8.34
CA HIS A 275 7.84 6.45 -9.44
C HIS A 275 7.80 7.15 -10.80
N VAL A 276 7.09 8.27 -10.92
CA VAL A 276 6.94 9.02 -12.19
C VAL A 276 7.59 10.39 -12.09
N ASP A 277 7.36 11.08 -10.97
CA ASP A 277 7.75 12.48 -10.78
C ASP A 277 9.01 12.66 -9.93
N CYS A 278 9.44 11.63 -9.19
CA CYS A 278 10.78 11.58 -8.62
C CYS A 278 11.70 10.89 -9.62
N ASP A 279 12.91 11.43 -9.77
CA ASP A 279 13.86 11.01 -10.78
C ASP A 279 14.59 9.72 -10.39
N TRP A 280 14.55 9.31 -9.11
CA TRP A 280 15.27 8.13 -8.55
C TRP A 280 16.77 8.10 -8.81
N ILE A 281 17.29 9.18 -9.38
CA ILE A 281 18.71 9.46 -9.41
C ILE A 281 19.03 9.89 -7.99
N GLY A 282 19.72 9.02 -7.24
CA GLY A 282 20.43 9.44 -6.04
C GLY A 282 21.51 10.43 -6.46
N SER A 283 21.10 11.67 -6.71
CA SER A 283 21.91 12.65 -7.40
C SER A 283 23.13 12.96 -6.52
N PRO A 284 24.36 12.65 -6.98
CA PRO A 284 25.56 13.04 -6.28
C PRO A 284 25.76 14.53 -6.53
N ALA A 285 25.22 15.37 -5.67
CA ALA A 285 25.61 16.79 -5.66
C ALA A 285 26.16 17.20 -4.28
N ARG A 286 25.53 16.74 -3.20
CA ARG A 286 26.06 16.64 -1.83
C ARG A 286 25.05 15.84 -0.98
N PRO A 287 25.46 14.88 -0.15
CA PRO A 287 24.56 14.32 0.85
C PRO A 287 24.17 15.41 1.85
N GLU A 288 22.89 15.54 2.12
CA GLU A 288 22.36 16.44 3.14
C GLU A 288 22.05 15.61 4.40
N PHE A 289 22.08 16.23 5.57
CA PHE A 289 22.02 15.53 6.85
C PHE A 289 21.13 16.27 7.83
N LEU A 290 20.40 15.50 8.62
CA LEU A 290 19.64 15.98 9.78
C LEU A 290 20.39 15.66 11.06
N TYR A 291 20.46 16.63 11.97
CA TYR A 291 21.08 16.49 13.27
C TYR A 291 20.33 17.29 14.36
N PRO A 292 20.49 16.92 15.64
CA PRO A 292 19.82 17.59 16.77
C PRO A 292 20.15 19.09 16.88
#